data_AF-A0A9N7TJL8-F1
#
_entry.id   AF-A0A9N7TJL8-F1
#
_cell.length_a   1.000
_cell.length_b   1.000
_cell.length_c   1.000
_cell.angle_alpha   90.00
_cell.angle_beta   90.00
_cell.angle_gamma   90.00
#
_symmetry.space_group_name_H-M   'P 1'
#
loop_
_entity.id
_entity.type
_entity.pdbx_description
1 polymer ?
#
loop_
_entity_poly.entity_id
_entity_poly.type
_entity_poly.pdbx_seq_one_letter_code
_entity_poly.pdbx_strand_id
1 'polypeptide(L)'
;MRKATADPALAYRAGSRTSSCSAHIVLGRTSSCGAHHPAAHIIMRRTSAHNVLWHASSCGTLHAAAHIILRRISSCNAHHPVAHFIVSRTSSYSAHPNFILRPTSSCGALHPAAHNVLRLTSSCSALHPAAHIVLRRTSSCGTSGHIVLRRTSSCGALHPAAHIIVRRTSSCGPHRPAAHFIGRAYISLAAEVGLWVILRPGPYICAEWDLGGLPSWLLQDKHMQLRTTYPGFVDAVNLYFDKLVSIIKPLMFEDGGPIIAVQVENEYGSYAKDEEYMSFIMNCLQTRGIRELLLTSDNWEGLRYGGVEGVLKTINLQRLSFGAIQHLADMQPQKPLMVMEYWSGWFDVWGEHHHVFNAEDMLAVVSEILERGVSINLYMFHGGTSFGFMNGAMDFGAYKPQVTSYDYDAPLSEAGDCTLKYQLLRNLFSQYHSEPLSEVPSPRRRRVYDPVVIQQHLSLWDSLHFTDKPHRSDLPVNMENLPVNNNNGQSFGYALYETTISNGGVLNSRNNIRDRALVFVDKQFVGSLDFKTHELTLPDGKRERTLSFLVENCGRVNYGKALDEQRK
;
A
#
# COMPACT_ATOMS: atom_id res chain seq x y z
N MET A 1 -31.91 -53.00 -4.92
CA MET A 1 -31.07 -53.41 -6.07
C MET A 1 -29.93 -52.41 -6.23
N ARG A 2 -28.73 -52.83 -6.65
CA ARG A 2 -27.55 -51.97 -6.82
C ARG A 2 -27.42 -51.47 -8.27
N LYS A 3 -26.89 -50.25 -8.45
CA LYS A 3 -25.95 -49.79 -9.52
C LYS A 3 -25.59 -48.33 -9.18
N ALA A 4 -24.36 -48.00 -8.76
CA ALA A 4 -23.09 -48.05 -9.49
C ALA A 4 -22.99 -46.95 -10.57
N THR A 5 -22.39 -45.82 -10.19
CA THR A 5 -21.85 -44.79 -11.07
C THR A 5 -20.44 -45.19 -11.49
N ALA A 6 -20.10 -44.97 -12.77
CA ALA A 6 -18.79 -45.26 -13.33
C ALA A 6 -18.08 -43.97 -13.75
N ASP A 7 -16.79 -43.91 -13.43
CA ASP A 7 -15.82 -42.92 -13.89
C ASP A 7 -15.28 -43.33 -15.28
N PRO A 8 -14.98 -42.37 -16.17
CA PRO A 8 -13.97 -42.60 -17.19
C PRO A 8 -12.94 -41.46 -17.26
N ALA A 9 -11.77 -41.69 -16.68
CA ALA A 9 -10.54 -41.01 -17.08
C ALA A 9 -10.21 -41.32 -18.56
N LEU A 10 -9.87 -40.29 -19.33
CA LEU A 10 -9.31 -40.44 -20.69
C LEU A 10 -7.95 -39.75 -20.79
N ALA A 11 -6.94 -40.55 -21.12
CA ALA A 11 -5.56 -40.09 -21.22
C ALA A 11 -5.26 -39.45 -22.59
N TYR A 12 -4.52 -38.34 -22.59
CA TYR A 12 -3.86 -37.81 -23.78
C TYR A 12 -2.35 -37.95 -23.66
N ARG A 13 -1.74 -38.75 -24.55
CA ARG A 13 -0.30 -38.77 -24.79
C ARG A 13 0.01 -37.95 -26.04
N ALA A 14 0.86 -36.93 -25.90
CA ALA A 14 1.58 -36.32 -27.02
C ALA A 14 3.01 -35.99 -26.53
N GLY A 15 4.03 -36.40 -27.29
CA GLY A 15 5.41 -36.41 -26.81
C GLY A 15 6.14 -35.08 -26.98
N SER A 16 6.96 -34.73 -25.98
CA SER A 16 7.95 -33.65 -26.07
C SER A 16 9.33 -34.22 -26.44
N ARG A 17 9.96 -33.68 -27.50
CA ARG A 17 11.36 -33.97 -27.84
C ARG A 17 12.30 -33.29 -26.85
N THR A 18 13.43 -33.94 -26.58
CA THR A 18 14.52 -33.44 -25.76
C THR A 18 15.34 -32.38 -26.49
N SER A 19 15.75 -31.33 -25.76
CA SER A 19 17.10 -30.76 -25.86
C SER A 19 17.39 -29.87 -24.65
N SER A 20 18.38 -30.26 -23.85
CA SER A 20 18.88 -29.48 -22.72
C SER A 20 20.08 -28.63 -23.15
N CYS A 21 20.18 -27.41 -22.64
CA CYS A 21 21.43 -26.67 -22.70
C CYS A 21 22.53 -27.37 -21.89
N SER A 22 23.77 -27.34 -22.37
CA SER A 22 24.97 -27.65 -21.61
C SER A 22 26.12 -26.81 -22.16
N ALA A 23 26.79 -26.05 -21.30
CA ALA A 23 27.87 -25.15 -21.68
C ALA A 23 29.22 -25.86 -21.57
N HIS A 24 30.18 -25.53 -22.45
CA HIS A 24 31.61 -25.64 -22.15
C HIS A 24 32.43 -24.60 -22.91
N ILE A 25 33.49 -24.14 -22.25
CA ILE A 25 34.49 -23.15 -22.71
C ILE A 25 35.71 -23.92 -23.24
N VAL A 26 36.45 -23.38 -24.22
CA VAL A 26 37.95 -23.43 -24.27
C VAL A 26 38.52 -22.43 -25.30
N LEU A 27 39.79 -22.05 -25.07
CA LEU A 27 40.53 -20.89 -25.60
C LEU A 27 41.14 -21.07 -27.01
N GLY A 28 41.47 -19.93 -27.66
CA GLY A 28 42.43 -19.85 -28.77
C GLY A 28 42.93 -18.40 -29.01
N ARG A 29 44.26 -18.18 -29.04
CA ARG A 29 44.94 -16.88 -29.27
C ARG A 29 45.73 -16.90 -30.59
N THR A 30 45.89 -15.72 -31.22
CA THR A 30 47.17 -15.17 -31.79
C THR A 30 46.94 -13.74 -32.33
N SER A 31 47.56 -12.68 -31.78
CA SER A 31 48.77 -11.94 -32.26
C SER A 31 48.56 -11.14 -33.58
N SER A 32 49.05 -9.90 -33.80
CA SER A 32 49.97 -8.96 -33.09
C SER A 32 49.68 -7.50 -33.60
N CYS A 33 50.40 -6.39 -33.37
CA CYS A 33 51.67 -6.03 -32.70
C CYS A 33 51.69 -4.51 -32.34
N GLY A 34 52.84 -3.97 -31.88
CA GLY A 34 53.17 -2.51 -31.88
C GLY A 34 52.66 -1.69 -30.68
N ALA A 35 53.31 -1.70 -29.50
CA ALA A 35 54.59 -1.06 -29.13
C ALA A 35 54.50 0.46 -28.80
N HIS A 36 54.37 0.80 -27.51
CA HIS A 36 55.40 1.52 -26.72
C HIS A 36 54.88 1.82 -25.29
N HIS A 37 55.57 1.27 -24.29
CA HIS A 37 55.41 1.68 -22.88
C HIS A 37 56.29 2.89 -22.57
N PRO A 38 55.88 3.71 -21.60
CA PRO A 38 56.67 3.81 -20.36
C PRO A 38 55.95 3.13 -19.20
N ALA A 39 56.70 2.40 -18.37
CA ALA A 39 56.19 1.90 -17.10
C ALA A 39 56.45 2.93 -15.99
N ALA A 40 55.45 3.20 -15.16
CA ALA A 40 55.62 3.90 -13.89
C ALA A 40 54.93 3.08 -12.79
N HIS A 41 55.73 2.42 -11.94
CA HIS A 41 55.23 1.74 -10.76
C HIS A 41 54.85 2.76 -9.68
N ILE A 42 53.68 2.60 -9.05
CA ILE A 42 53.36 3.24 -7.78
C ILE A 42 52.98 2.15 -6.77
N ILE A 43 53.80 2.02 -5.73
CA ILE A 43 53.64 1.08 -4.63
C ILE A 43 52.65 1.67 -3.61
N MET A 44 51.70 0.87 -3.13
CA MET A 44 50.79 1.31 -2.06
C MET A 44 51.52 1.39 -0.71
N ARG A 45 51.36 2.53 -0.01
CA ARG A 45 51.50 2.59 1.45
C ARG A 45 50.48 3.56 2.05
N ARG A 46 49.86 3.16 3.17
CA ARG A 46 49.00 4.03 3.98
C ARG A 46 49.82 5.17 4.60
N THR A 47 49.41 6.41 4.39
CA THR A 47 49.37 7.48 5.42
C THR A 47 48.53 8.68 4.93
N SER A 48 48.24 9.60 5.85
CA SER A 48 47.35 10.76 5.72
C SER A 48 47.87 11.91 4.83
N ALA A 49 46.92 12.78 4.45
CA ALA A 49 47.08 14.13 3.87
C ALA A 49 47.47 14.24 2.37
N HIS A 50 47.22 15.42 1.80
CA HIS A 50 47.13 15.68 0.35
C HIS A 50 48.47 15.89 -0.36
N ASN A 51 48.47 15.68 -1.68
CA ASN A 51 49.19 16.53 -2.64
C ASN A 51 48.50 16.49 -4.01
N VAL A 52 48.61 17.59 -4.76
CA VAL A 52 47.94 17.82 -6.06
C VAL A 52 49.01 17.96 -7.14
N LEU A 53 48.78 17.40 -8.33
CA LEU A 53 49.51 17.78 -9.55
C LEU A 53 48.53 17.99 -10.71
N TRP A 54 48.77 19.03 -11.51
CA TRP A 54 48.03 19.37 -12.73
C TRP A 54 49.04 19.48 -13.87
N HIS A 55 48.67 19.00 -15.06
CA HIS A 55 49.25 19.49 -16.31
C HIS A 55 48.22 19.31 -17.43
N ALA A 56 47.96 20.37 -18.20
CA ALA A 56 47.11 20.34 -19.36
C ALA A 56 47.76 21.15 -20.48
N SER A 57 47.96 20.52 -21.64
CA SER A 57 48.49 21.15 -22.84
C SER A 57 47.65 20.70 -24.03
N SER A 58 46.83 21.61 -24.55
CA SER A 58 45.90 21.35 -25.65
C SER A 58 46.52 21.68 -27.01
N CYS A 59 46.41 20.77 -27.97
CA CYS A 59 46.49 21.06 -29.40
C CYS A 59 45.53 20.14 -30.16
N GLY A 60 44.77 20.71 -31.10
CA GLY A 60 43.92 19.95 -32.02
C GLY A 60 42.44 19.87 -31.62
N THR A 61 41.57 20.25 -32.55
CA THR A 61 40.12 20.18 -32.45
C THR A 61 39.61 18.75 -32.68
N LEU A 62 38.94 18.16 -31.67
CA LEU A 62 37.67 17.42 -31.77
C LEU A 62 37.34 16.72 -30.43
N HIS A 63 36.06 16.79 -30.04
CA HIS A 63 35.38 16.12 -28.91
C HIS A 63 36.17 15.32 -27.85
N ALA A 64 36.08 15.77 -26.60
CA ALA A 64 36.05 14.88 -25.41
C ALA A 64 35.19 15.50 -24.29
N ALA A 65 34.40 14.67 -23.61
CA ALA A 65 33.60 15.09 -22.45
C ALA A 65 34.46 15.12 -21.17
N ALA A 66 34.17 16.06 -20.26
CA ALA A 66 34.82 16.12 -18.95
C ALA A 66 33.83 15.83 -17.81
N HIS A 67 34.14 14.81 -17.01
CA HIS A 67 33.38 14.47 -15.80
C HIS A 67 33.59 15.52 -14.71
N ILE A 68 32.53 15.89 -13.97
CA ILE A 68 32.65 16.62 -12.70
C ILE A 68 32.35 15.66 -11.55
N ILE A 69 33.41 15.32 -10.80
CA ILE A 69 33.33 14.57 -9.55
C ILE A 69 33.28 15.58 -8.40
N LEU A 70 32.21 15.58 -7.60
CA LEU A 70 32.16 16.33 -6.34
C LEU A 70 32.30 15.38 -5.15
N ARG A 71 33.52 15.27 -4.63
CA ARG A 71 33.86 14.49 -3.44
C ARG A 71 33.58 15.31 -2.17
N ARG A 72 32.85 14.71 -1.23
CA ARG A 72 32.56 15.24 0.11
C ARG A 72 33.76 15.05 1.05
N ILE A 73 34.16 16.10 1.77
CA ILE A 73 34.91 16.00 3.05
C ILE A 73 34.36 17.07 4.02
N SER A 74 34.30 16.72 5.30
CA SER A 74 33.79 17.52 6.42
C SER A 74 34.92 18.07 7.29
N SER A 75 34.69 19.22 7.95
CA SER A 75 35.26 19.48 9.28
C SER A 75 34.33 20.40 10.09
N CYS A 76 34.51 20.40 11.40
CA CYS A 76 33.70 21.16 12.37
C CYS A 76 34.43 22.42 12.84
N ASN A 77 33.62 23.40 13.27
CA ASN A 77 33.93 24.53 14.15
C ASN A 77 34.73 25.74 13.61
N ALA A 78 33.99 26.85 13.55
CA ALA A 78 34.33 28.22 13.93
C ALA A 78 35.31 29.08 13.11
N HIS A 79 34.88 30.34 12.90
CA HIS A 79 35.57 31.53 12.37
C HIS A 79 35.69 31.69 10.84
N HIS A 80 34.98 32.71 10.32
CA HIS A 80 35.14 33.39 9.02
C HIS A 80 36.54 34.05 8.90
N PRO A 81 37.08 34.43 7.70
CA PRO A 81 36.41 34.85 6.43
C PRO A 81 36.86 33.98 5.21
N VAL A 82 36.74 34.31 3.91
CA VAL A 82 36.38 35.51 3.10
C VAL A 82 35.47 35.09 1.92
N ALA A 83 34.74 36.01 1.29
CA ALA A 83 33.97 35.76 0.05
C ALA A 83 34.79 36.06 -1.22
N HIS A 84 34.75 35.17 -2.21
CA HIS A 84 35.19 35.42 -3.59
C HIS A 84 34.16 34.89 -4.60
N PHE A 85 33.85 35.70 -5.60
CA PHE A 85 33.03 35.31 -6.76
C PHE A 85 33.92 35.25 -8.00
N ILE A 86 33.75 34.23 -8.83
CA ILE A 86 34.19 34.25 -10.23
C ILE A 86 33.00 33.84 -11.10
N VAL A 87 32.65 34.72 -12.03
CA VAL A 87 31.62 34.50 -13.05
C VAL A 87 32.35 34.30 -14.38
N SER A 88 32.02 33.26 -15.12
CA SER A 88 32.35 33.18 -16.56
C SER A 88 31.14 32.72 -17.36
N ARG A 89 30.95 33.36 -18.51
CA ARG A 89 29.78 33.23 -19.39
C ARG A 89 30.27 32.88 -20.79
N THR A 90 29.74 31.82 -21.38
CA THR A 90 29.82 31.56 -22.83
C THR A 90 28.42 31.22 -23.33
N SER A 91 27.74 32.23 -23.87
CA SER A 91 26.39 32.11 -24.43
C SER A 91 26.32 32.90 -25.74
N SER A 92 26.22 32.22 -26.88
CA SER A 92 25.95 32.85 -28.17
C SER A 92 24.44 32.95 -28.41
N TYR A 93 23.88 34.14 -28.11
CA TYR A 93 22.54 34.64 -28.44
C TYR A 93 21.29 33.91 -27.87
N SER A 94 20.18 34.57 -27.50
CA SER A 94 19.96 35.92 -26.93
C SER A 94 18.49 36.10 -26.52
N ALA A 95 18.21 36.34 -25.23
CA ALA A 95 17.28 37.35 -24.69
C ALA A 95 17.30 37.33 -23.14
N HIS A 96 17.13 38.49 -22.49
CA HIS A 96 17.28 38.67 -21.03
C HIS A 96 15.93 39.07 -20.37
N PRO A 97 15.80 38.89 -19.04
CA PRO A 97 15.93 40.08 -18.18
C PRO A 97 16.80 39.89 -16.92
N ASN A 98 16.95 40.99 -16.17
CA ASN A 98 18.06 41.26 -15.24
C ASN A 98 17.88 40.70 -13.81
N PHE A 99 19.01 40.43 -13.15
CA PHE A 99 19.09 40.33 -11.68
C PHE A 99 19.73 41.60 -11.10
N ILE A 100 19.07 42.22 -10.11
CA ILE A 100 19.64 43.31 -9.30
C ILE A 100 20.03 42.73 -7.94
N LEU A 101 21.31 42.80 -7.59
CA LEU A 101 21.77 42.62 -6.22
C LEU A 101 21.73 43.96 -5.49
N ARG A 102 21.09 44.00 -4.32
CA ARG A 102 21.22 45.10 -3.35
C ARG A 102 21.66 44.52 -2.00
N PRO A 103 22.68 45.09 -1.34
CA PRO A 103 23.04 44.72 0.02
C PRO A 103 22.14 45.44 1.03
N THR A 104 21.77 44.75 2.11
CA THR A 104 21.32 45.39 3.35
C THR A 104 21.95 44.71 4.55
N SER A 105 22.89 45.41 5.17
CA SER A 105 23.39 45.11 6.52
C SER A 105 22.35 45.49 7.58
N SER A 106 22.29 44.73 8.66
CA SER A 106 21.82 45.27 9.95
C SER A 106 22.73 44.77 11.07
N CYS A 107 23.22 45.70 11.88
CA CYS A 107 23.93 45.40 13.11
C CYS A 107 22.91 45.29 14.24
N GLY A 108 23.10 44.33 15.16
CA GLY A 108 22.24 44.16 16.32
C GLY A 108 22.42 42.77 16.93
N ALA A 109 22.70 42.71 18.23
CA ALA A 109 22.65 41.46 18.97
C ALA A 109 21.18 41.02 19.16
N LEU A 110 20.98 39.70 19.31
CA LEU A 110 19.69 38.98 19.42
C LEU A 110 18.89 38.85 18.11
N HIS A 111 18.76 37.60 17.65
CA HIS A 111 17.82 37.09 16.64
C HIS A 111 17.75 37.77 15.26
N PRO A 112 18.67 37.44 14.32
CA PRO A 112 18.47 37.71 12.91
C PRO A 112 17.42 36.76 12.29
N ALA A 113 16.20 37.25 12.06
CA ALA A 113 15.18 36.53 11.29
C ALA A 113 15.45 36.67 9.78
N ALA A 114 15.81 35.57 9.11
CA ALA A 114 16.10 35.57 7.67
C ALA A 114 14.81 35.47 6.82
N HIS A 115 14.31 36.61 6.35
CA HIS A 115 13.21 36.65 5.38
C HIS A 115 13.72 36.33 3.96
N ASN A 116 13.26 35.21 3.39
CA ASN A 116 13.46 34.90 1.97
C ASN A 116 12.22 35.32 1.16
N VAL A 117 12.30 36.46 0.47
CA VAL A 117 11.24 36.94 -0.44
C VAL A 117 11.68 36.73 -1.89
N LEU A 118 10.98 35.87 -2.62
CA LEU A 118 11.10 35.75 -4.08
C LEU A 118 9.89 36.43 -4.76
N ARG A 119 10.16 37.24 -5.79
CA ARG A 119 9.16 38.04 -6.53
C ARG A 119 9.14 37.62 -8.01
N LEU A 120 7.95 37.71 -8.63
CA LEU A 120 7.63 37.22 -9.98
C LEU A 120 8.28 37.99 -11.14
N THR A 121 8.35 37.33 -12.30
CA THR A 121 7.93 37.88 -13.60
C THR A 121 7.23 36.83 -14.47
N SER A 122 6.28 37.27 -15.29
CA SER A 122 5.51 36.50 -16.27
C SER A 122 6.10 36.57 -17.69
N SER A 123 5.74 35.64 -18.57
CA SER A 123 5.95 35.76 -20.03
C SER A 123 4.75 35.20 -20.81
N CYS A 124 4.19 36.02 -21.71
CA CYS A 124 3.13 35.60 -22.62
C CYS A 124 3.73 35.18 -23.97
N SER A 125 3.65 33.89 -24.30
CA SER A 125 3.81 33.38 -25.68
C SER A 125 3.27 31.95 -25.76
N ALA A 126 2.58 31.62 -26.84
CA ALA A 126 2.04 30.28 -27.06
C ALA A 126 3.14 29.24 -27.37
N LEU A 127 2.77 27.97 -27.23
CA LEU A 127 3.51 26.71 -27.50
C LEU A 127 4.40 26.14 -26.36
N HIS A 128 4.14 24.84 -26.11
CA HIS A 128 4.84 23.84 -25.28
C HIS A 128 4.92 24.02 -23.74
N PRO A 129 4.36 23.06 -22.96
CA PRO A 129 4.60 22.97 -21.52
C PRO A 129 5.96 22.30 -21.22
N ALA A 130 6.87 23.05 -20.58
CA ALA A 130 8.09 22.50 -19.99
C ALA A 130 7.83 22.14 -18.51
N ALA A 131 7.90 20.84 -18.17
CA ALA A 131 7.72 20.37 -16.80
C ALA A 131 9.00 20.60 -15.96
N HIS A 132 8.92 21.46 -14.94
CA HIS A 132 10.00 21.66 -13.97
C HIS A 132 9.81 20.78 -12.73
N ILE A 133 10.74 19.82 -12.52
CA ILE A 133 10.83 19.04 -11.29
C ILE A 133 11.75 19.76 -10.31
N VAL A 134 11.23 20.14 -9.14
CA VAL A 134 12.01 20.74 -8.04
C VAL A 134 12.14 19.75 -6.89
N LEU A 135 13.26 19.01 -6.87
CA LEU A 135 13.66 18.21 -5.71
C LEU A 135 14.47 19.10 -4.75
N ARG A 136 13.98 19.31 -3.52
CA ARG A 136 14.77 19.96 -2.46
C ARG A 136 14.80 19.13 -1.18
N ARG A 137 16.01 18.67 -0.82
CA ARG A 137 16.32 18.07 0.48
C ARG A 137 16.81 19.17 1.42
N THR A 138 16.19 19.30 2.59
CA THR A 138 16.70 20.16 3.67
C THR A 138 16.49 19.48 5.01
N SER A 139 17.58 19.25 5.73
CA SER A 139 17.62 18.80 7.12
C SER A 139 18.22 19.93 7.97
N SER A 140 17.49 20.39 8.98
CA SER A 140 18.04 21.23 10.05
C SER A 140 17.18 21.11 11.29
N CYS A 141 17.78 20.71 12.40
CA CYS A 141 17.15 20.75 13.72
C CYS A 141 17.05 22.21 14.19
N GLY A 142 15.91 22.63 14.72
CA GLY A 142 15.69 23.99 15.23
C GLY A 142 14.22 24.28 15.45
N THR A 143 13.87 24.91 16.56
CA THR A 143 12.50 25.14 17.02
C THR A 143 11.90 26.47 16.52
N SER A 144 10.56 26.49 16.43
CA SER A 144 9.68 27.67 16.31
C SER A 144 9.64 28.43 14.97
N GLY A 145 8.43 28.56 14.38
CA GLY A 145 8.18 29.49 13.26
C GLY A 145 6.92 29.17 12.41
N HIS A 146 6.02 30.14 12.26
CA HIS A 146 4.69 30.03 11.64
C HIS A 146 4.62 29.55 10.17
N ILE A 147 3.46 28.99 9.79
CA ILE A 147 3.06 28.74 8.39
C ILE A 147 2.31 29.97 7.85
N VAL A 148 2.77 30.51 6.72
CA VAL A 148 2.03 31.52 5.94
C VAL A 148 1.39 30.85 4.73
N LEU A 149 0.06 30.78 4.70
CA LEU A 149 -0.69 30.38 3.50
C LEU A 149 -0.71 31.54 2.51
N ARG A 150 -0.16 31.36 1.31
CA ARG A 150 -0.26 32.33 0.22
C ARG A 150 -1.16 31.79 -0.90
N ARG A 151 -2.37 32.34 -1.00
CA ARG A 151 -3.25 32.15 -2.15
C ARG A 151 -2.68 32.91 -3.34
N THR A 152 -2.55 32.26 -4.49
CA THR A 152 -2.24 32.91 -5.78
C THR A 152 -3.36 32.64 -6.76
N SER A 153 -4.21 33.65 -6.98
CA SER A 153 -5.18 33.68 -8.07
C SER A 153 -4.55 34.41 -9.27
N SER A 154 -4.44 33.73 -10.41
CA SER A 154 -4.23 34.39 -11.71
C SER A 154 -5.57 34.50 -12.43
N CYS A 155 -5.92 35.70 -12.88
CA CYS A 155 -7.14 35.92 -13.65
C CYS A 155 -7.00 35.31 -15.05
N GLY A 156 -7.78 34.28 -15.34
CA GLY A 156 -7.87 33.62 -16.63
C GLY A 156 -8.95 32.54 -16.56
N ALA A 157 -10.03 32.70 -17.32
CA ALA A 157 -11.14 31.76 -17.30
C ALA A 157 -10.82 30.54 -18.17
N LEU A 158 -10.27 29.49 -17.55
CA LEU A 158 -10.39 28.05 -17.89
C LEU A 158 -9.40 27.24 -17.02
N HIS A 159 -9.93 26.25 -16.28
CA HIS A 159 -9.23 25.23 -15.48
C HIS A 159 -8.12 25.67 -14.48
N PRO A 160 -8.44 25.76 -13.16
CA PRO A 160 -7.43 25.71 -12.12
C PRO A 160 -6.92 24.26 -11.90
N ALA A 161 -5.75 23.92 -12.44
CA ALA A 161 -5.08 22.66 -12.13
C ALA A 161 -4.44 22.71 -10.71
N ALA A 162 -5.08 22.08 -9.73
CA ALA A 162 -4.56 22.00 -8.37
C ALA A 162 -3.45 20.93 -8.24
N HIS A 163 -2.19 21.36 -8.12
CA HIS A 163 -1.07 20.46 -7.84
C HIS A 163 -0.87 20.25 -6.33
N ILE A 164 -1.36 19.14 -5.79
CA ILE A 164 -1.14 18.75 -4.39
C ILE A 164 0.14 17.89 -4.29
N ILE A 165 1.20 18.46 -3.71
CA ILE A 165 2.44 17.72 -3.40
C ILE A 165 2.27 17.00 -2.05
N VAL A 166 2.03 15.69 -2.10
CA VAL A 166 1.95 14.84 -0.89
C VAL A 166 3.34 14.63 -0.30
N ARG A 167 3.62 15.25 0.84
CA ARG A 167 4.89 15.12 1.57
C ARG A 167 4.79 14.01 2.61
N ARG A 168 5.55 12.91 2.42
CA ARG A 168 5.73 11.87 3.44
C ARG A 168 6.56 12.45 4.60
N THR A 169 5.94 12.70 5.75
CA THR A 169 6.64 13.09 6.99
C THR A 169 6.92 11.85 7.84
N SER A 170 8.16 11.37 7.80
CA SER A 170 8.71 10.55 8.88
C SER A 170 9.37 11.48 9.91
N SER A 171 8.88 11.47 11.14
CA SER A 171 9.56 12.08 12.28
C SER A 171 9.32 11.25 13.53
N CYS A 172 10.38 10.58 14.00
CA CYS A 172 10.41 9.95 15.32
C CYS A 172 10.45 11.06 16.38
N GLY A 173 9.44 11.13 17.24
CA GLY A 173 9.35 12.11 18.33
C GLY A 173 7.92 12.25 18.87
N PRO A 174 7.72 12.35 20.19
CA PRO A 174 6.38 12.42 20.78
C PRO A 174 5.75 13.82 20.61
N HIS A 175 4.41 13.84 20.57
CA HIS A 175 3.54 15.03 20.55
C HIS A 175 3.63 16.00 19.35
N ARG A 176 3.07 15.58 18.22
CA ARG A 176 1.79 16.09 17.67
C ARG A 176 1.71 15.64 16.21
N PRO A 177 1.02 14.52 15.90
CA PRO A 177 0.82 14.14 14.51
C PRO A 177 -0.11 15.16 13.85
N ALA A 178 0.45 16.04 13.03
CA ALA A 178 -0.26 16.61 11.89
C ALA A 178 -0.50 15.50 10.85
N ALA A 179 -1.20 14.44 11.28
CA ALA A 179 -1.72 13.42 10.40
C ALA A 179 -2.86 14.07 9.62
N HIS A 180 -2.52 14.62 8.45
CA HIS A 180 -3.47 14.70 7.36
C HIS A 180 -3.88 13.26 7.05
N PHE A 181 -5.00 12.85 7.65
CA PHE A 181 -5.69 11.61 7.34
C PHE A 181 -5.87 11.56 5.83
N ILE A 182 -5.28 10.55 5.17
CA ILE A 182 -5.30 10.43 3.71
C ILE A 182 -6.76 10.40 3.23
N GLY A 183 -7.65 9.75 3.99
CA GLY A 183 -9.09 9.78 3.77
C GLY A 183 -9.71 11.19 3.76
N ARG A 184 -9.25 12.15 4.59
CA ARG A 184 -9.78 13.53 4.54
C ARG A 184 -9.40 14.21 3.23
N ALA A 185 -8.15 14.06 2.78
CA ALA A 185 -7.71 14.61 1.50
C ALA A 185 -8.44 13.95 0.32
N TYR A 186 -8.66 12.63 0.38
CA TYR A 186 -9.40 11.87 -0.63
C TYR A 186 -10.89 12.25 -0.70
N ILE A 187 -11.56 12.37 0.45
CA ILE A 187 -12.96 12.83 0.56
C ILE A 187 -13.10 14.29 0.08
N SER A 188 -12.12 15.15 0.40
CA SER A 188 -12.10 16.53 -0.12
C SER A 188 -11.93 16.56 -1.65
N LEU A 189 -11.06 15.70 -2.20
CA LEU A 189 -10.91 15.56 -3.65
C LEU A 189 -12.20 15.04 -4.31
N ALA A 190 -12.93 14.11 -3.68
CA ALA A 190 -14.24 13.66 -4.16
C ALA A 190 -15.22 14.84 -4.28
N ALA A 191 -15.29 15.70 -3.25
CA ALA A 191 -16.09 16.93 -3.31
C ALA A 191 -15.61 17.90 -4.41
N GLU A 192 -14.29 18.09 -4.58
CA GLU A 192 -13.71 18.94 -5.62
C GLU A 192 -14.06 18.49 -7.05
N VAL A 193 -14.29 17.18 -7.25
CA VAL A 193 -14.76 16.62 -8.54
C VAL A 193 -16.29 16.39 -8.60
N GLY A 194 -17.04 16.87 -7.61
CA GLY A 194 -18.52 16.83 -7.60
C GLY A 194 -19.14 15.49 -7.20
N LEU A 195 -18.42 14.62 -6.49
CA LEU A 195 -18.91 13.33 -6.01
C LEU A 195 -19.37 13.40 -4.55
N TRP A 196 -20.53 12.81 -4.27
CA TRP A 196 -20.96 12.46 -2.92
C TRP A 196 -20.20 11.24 -2.40
N VAL A 197 -20.14 11.11 -1.07
CA VAL A 197 -19.44 10.02 -0.39
C VAL A 197 -20.40 9.25 0.53
N ILE A 198 -20.42 7.93 0.38
CA ILE A 198 -20.93 7.00 1.40
C ILE A 198 -19.71 6.49 2.15
N LEU A 199 -19.64 6.76 3.46
CA LEU A 199 -18.49 6.36 4.27
C LEU A 199 -18.77 5.01 4.95
N ARG A 200 -17.85 4.05 4.82
CA ARG A 200 -17.91 2.74 5.48
C ARG A 200 -16.79 2.64 6.54
N PRO A 201 -16.97 3.23 7.74
CA PRO A 201 -15.88 3.49 8.69
C PRO A 201 -15.44 2.26 9.51
N GLY A 202 -16.16 1.15 9.42
CA GLY A 202 -15.86 -0.08 10.16
C GLY A 202 -16.56 -0.16 11.53
N PRO A 203 -15.89 -0.64 12.60
CA PRO A 203 -14.43 -0.73 12.76
C PRO A 203 -13.77 -1.87 11.97
N TYR A 204 -14.53 -2.93 11.65
CA TYR A 204 -14.15 -3.99 10.73
C TYR A 204 -14.72 -3.70 9.33
N ILE A 205 -13.93 -3.95 8.27
CA ILE A 205 -14.30 -3.64 6.88
C ILE A 205 -14.22 -4.83 5.92
N CYS A 206 -13.73 -6.00 6.35
CA CYS A 206 -13.34 -7.11 5.45
C CYS A 206 -12.37 -6.65 4.34
N ALA A 207 -12.90 -6.35 3.16
CA ALA A 207 -12.21 -5.73 2.03
C ALA A 207 -10.90 -6.40 1.61
N GLU A 208 -10.80 -7.71 1.78
CA GLU A 208 -9.67 -8.55 1.38
C GLU A 208 -8.32 -8.07 1.96
N TRP A 209 -8.39 -7.37 3.10
CA TRP A 209 -7.30 -6.66 3.76
C TRP A 209 -6.88 -7.34 5.07
N ASP A 210 -5.63 -7.19 5.53
CA ASP A 210 -5.12 -7.85 6.75
C ASP A 210 -6.08 -7.66 7.95
N LEU A 211 -6.53 -8.79 8.52
CA LEU A 211 -7.46 -8.88 9.66
C LEU A 211 -8.77 -8.08 9.47
N GLY A 212 -9.20 -7.86 8.22
CA GLY A 212 -10.39 -7.08 7.90
C GLY A 212 -10.27 -5.61 8.29
N GLY A 213 -9.05 -5.07 8.29
CA GLY A 213 -8.74 -3.69 8.70
C GLY A 213 -8.51 -3.49 10.21
N LEU A 214 -8.75 -4.52 11.02
CA LEU A 214 -8.52 -4.47 12.47
C LEU A 214 -7.01 -4.53 12.79
N PRO A 215 -6.51 -3.76 13.76
CA PRO A 215 -5.08 -3.74 14.04
C PRO A 215 -4.63 -4.98 14.84
N SER A 216 -3.52 -5.59 14.42
CA SER A 216 -3.01 -6.86 14.98
C SER A 216 -2.75 -6.86 16.49
N TRP A 217 -2.47 -5.70 17.10
CA TRP A 217 -2.20 -5.60 18.54
C TRP A 217 -3.42 -6.03 19.39
N LEU A 218 -4.63 -6.02 18.85
CA LEU A 218 -5.81 -6.59 19.53
C LEU A 218 -5.61 -8.07 19.88
N LEU A 219 -4.85 -8.82 19.07
CA LEU A 219 -4.59 -10.24 19.29
C LEU A 219 -3.51 -10.50 20.35
N GLN A 220 -2.88 -9.47 20.94
CA GLN A 220 -2.05 -9.63 22.14
C GLN A 220 -2.86 -10.23 23.29
N ASP A 221 -4.10 -9.78 23.44
CA ASP A 221 -5.02 -10.40 24.37
C ASP A 221 -5.41 -11.80 23.86
N LYS A 222 -5.04 -12.81 24.64
CA LYS A 222 -5.33 -14.22 24.39
C LYS A 222 -6.82 -14.56 24.51
N HIS A 223 -7.63 -13.67 25.10
CA HIS A 223 -9.08 -13.81 25.27
C HIS A 223 -9.89 -12.85 24.38
N MET A 224 -9.22 -12.14 23.45
CA MET A 224 -9.86 -11.21 22.52
C MET A 224 -11.00 -11.89 21.76
N GLN A 225 -12.13 -11.19 21.67
CA GLN A 225 -13.30 -11.55 20.87
C GLN A 225 -13.60 -10.36 19.96
N LEU A 226 -13.08 -10.39 18.75
CA LEU A 226 -13.26 -9.33 17.76
C LEU A 226 -14.73 -9.25 17.33
N ARG A 227 -15.23 -8.04 17.04
CA ARG A 227 -16.61 -7.80 16.58
C ARG A 227 -17.69 -8.31 17.58
N THR A 228 -17.44 -8.06 18.87
CA THR A 228 -18.38 -8.30 19.97
C THR A 228 -18.34 -7.13 20.97
N THR A 229 -19.18 -7.15 22.00
CA THR A 229 -19.17 -6.24 23.14
C THR A 229 -18.06 -6.51 24.17
N TYR A 230 -17.11 -7.42 23.86
CA TYR A 230 -15.98 -7.71 24.73
C TYR A 230 -15.22 -6.41 25.12
N PRO A 231 -15.00 -6.13 26.43
CA PRO A 231 -14.50 -4.83 26.88
C PRO A 231 -13.22 -4.36 26.19
N GLY A 232 -12.23 -5.25 26.02
CA GLY A 232 -10.97 -4.90 25.36
C GLY A 232 -11.12 -4.52 23.87
N PHE A 233 -12.15 -5.04 23.19
CA PHE A 233 -12.49 -4.64 21.82
C PHE A 233 -13.29 -3.32 21.81
N VAL A 234 -14.29 -3.21 22.69
CA VAL A 234 -15.12 -2.00 22.86
C VAL A 234 -14.28 -0.76 23.19
N ASP A 235 -13.28 -0.87 24.06
CA ASP A 235 -12.37 0.23 24.39
C ASP A 235 -11.55 0.68 23.17
N ALA A 236 -11.04 -0.27 22.39
CA ALA A 236 -10.30 0.00 21.15
C ALA A 236 -11.18 0.70 20.10
N VAL A 237 -12.43 0.24 19.94
CA VAL A 237 -13.41 0.81 19.02
C VAL A 237 -13.81 2.23 19.43
N ASN A 238 -13.99 2.50 20.73
CA ASN A 238 -14.24 3.83 21.25
C ASN A 238 -13.08 4.79 20.94
N LEU A 239 -11.83 4.38 21.23
CA LEU A 239 -10.63 5.18 20.93
C LEU A 239 -10.48 5.48 19.42
N TYR A 240 -10.80 4.49 18.57
CA TYR A 240 -10.82 4.66 17.13
C TYR A 240 -11.88 5.67 16.68
N PHE A 241 -13.14 5.52 17.12
CA PHE A 241 -14.22 6.42 16.72
C PHE A 241 -14.11 7.83 17.31
N ASP A 242 -13.62 8.00 18.53
CA ASP A 242 -13.27 9.32 19.09
C ASP A 242 -12.34 10.06 18.14
N LYS A 243 -11.31 9.36 17.63
CA LYS A 243 -10.35 9.96 16.72
C LYS A 243 -10.91 10.15 15.31
N LEU A 244 -11.57 9.15 14.75
CA LEU A 244 -12.12 9.19 13.39
C LEU A 244 -13.19 10.28 13.27
N VAL A 245 -14.20 10.27 14.13
CA VAL A 245 -15.33 11.22 14.07
C VAL A 245 -14.85 12.66 14.19
N SER A 246 -13.84 12.93 15.03
CA SER A 246 -13.20 14.26 15.11
C SER A 246 -12.59 14.77 13.80
N ILE A 247 -12.24 13.88 12.87
CA ILE A 247 -11.63 14.19 11.57
C ILE A 247 -12.68 14.28 10.46
N ILE A 248 -13.66 13.37 10.46
CA ILE A 248 -14.68 13.27 9.39
C ILE A 248 -15.88 14.19 9.62
N LYS A 249 -16.18 14.60 10.86
CA LYS A 249 -17.36 15.43 11.15
C LYS A 249 -17.44 16.71 10.28
N PRO A 250 -16.37 17.51 10.09
CA PRO A 250 -16.40 18.66 9.19
C PRO A 250 -16.53 18.34 7.68
N LEU A 251 -16.76 17.07 7.31
CA LEU A 251 -16.98 16.59 5.95
C LEU A 251 -18.40 15.98 5.79
N MET A 252 -19.21 16.01 6.86
CA MET A 252 -20.59 15.56 6.89
C MET A 252 -21.51 16.50 6.11
N PHE A 253 -22.57 15.99 5.51
CA PHE A 253 -23.47 16.78 4.68
C PHE A 253 -24.20 17.87 5.48
N GLU A 254 -24.60 17.61 6.73
CA GLU A 254 -25.16 18.66 7.61
C GLU A 254 -24.17 19.81 7.87
N ASP A 255 -22.86 19.51 7.91
CA ASP A 255 -21.77 20.48 8.10
C ASP A 255 -21.26 21.05 6.74
N GLY A 256 -21.94 20.77 5.62
CA GLY A 256 -21.62 21.30 4.29
C GLY A 256 -20.56 20.52 3.49
N GLY A 257 -20.23 19.29 3.91
CA GLY A 257 -19.31 18.39 3.22
C GLY A 257 -20.00 17.35 2.31
N PRO A 258 -19.22 16.44 1.69
CA PRO A 258 -19.73 15.48 0.71
C PRO A 258 -20.29 14.17 1.30
N ILE A 259 -20.15 13.91 2.60
CA ILE A 259 -20.55 12.61 3.19
C ILE A 259 -22.06 12.61 3.46
N ILE A 260 -22.82 11.84 2.66
CA ILE A 260 -24.29 11.80 2.71
C ILE A 260 -24.85 10.62 3.50
N ALA A 261 -24.05 9.57 3.70
CA ALA A 261 -24.45 8.37 4.43
C ALA A 261 -23.24 7.70 5.09
N VAL A 262 -23.49 6.97 6.18
CA VAL A 262 -22.45 6.27 6.96
C VAL A 262 -22.91 4.83 7.28
N GLN A 263 -22.08 3.84 6.96
CA GLN A 263 -22.38 2.45 7.29
C GLN A 263 -22.06 2.13 8.75
N VAL A 264 -22.93 1.34 9.38
CA VAL A 264 -22.74 0.74 10.71
C VAL A 264 -22.20 -0.68 10.50
N GLU A 265 -20.96 -0.94 10.92
CA GLU A 265 -20.28 -2.24 10.78
C GLU A 265 -20.15 -2.71 9.30
N ASN A 266 -19.94 -3.99 9.03
CA ASN A 266 -19.83 -4.55 7.67
C ASN A 266 -20.16 -6.06 7.63
N GLU A 267 -21.28 -6.45 7.00
CA GLU A 267 -21.73 -7.85 6.87
C GLU A 267 -21.75 -8.61 8.21
N TYR A 268 -22.33 -7.98 9.24
CA TYR A 268 -22.36 -8.58 10.56
C TYR A 268 -23.20 -9.85 10.62
N GLY A 269 -24.22 -9.98 9.77
CA GLY A 269 -25.09 -11.16 9.72
C GLY A 269 -24.36 -12.45 9.32
N SER A 270 -23.21 -12.35 8.65
CA SER A 270 -22.33 -13.51 8.35
C SER A 270 -21.38 -13.87 9.52
N TYR A 271 -21.34 -13.07 10.58
CA TYR A 271 -20.54 -13.29 11.80
C TYR A 271 -21.43 -13.62 13.00
N ALA A 272 -22.36 -12.70 13.32
CA ALA A 272 -23.48 -12.84 14.26
C ALA A 272 -23.13 -13.62 15.54
N LYS A 273 -22.11 -13.15 16.27
CA LYS A 273 -21.68 -13.75 17.55
C LYS A 273 -22.32 -13.07 18.77
N ASP A 274 -22.78 -11.82 18.63
CA ASP A 274 -23.21 -10.94 19.72
C ASP A 274 -24.36 -10.04 19.25
N GLU A 275 -25.49 -10.08 19.95
CA GLU A 275 -26.72 -9.36 19.59
C GLU A 275 -26.69 -7.87 19.99
N GLU A 276 -25.89 -7.50 20.99
CA GLU A 276 -25.79 -6.12 21.51
C GLU A 276 -24.79 -5.27 20.69
N TYR A 277 -23.81 -5.92 20.06
CA TYR A 277 -22.70 -5.27 19.38
C TYR A 277 -23.12 -4.30 18.25
N MET A 278 -24.10 -4.65 17.42
CA MET A 278 -24.56 -3.76 16.34
C MET A 278 -25.17 -2.46 16.87
N SER A 279 -25.97 -2.55 17.94
CA SER A 279 -26.52 -1.40 18.66
C SER A 279 -25.41 -0.56 19.31
N PHE A 280 -24.37 -1.19 19.84
CA PHE A 280 -23.18 -0.50 20.35
C PHE A 280 -22.45 0.31 19.26
N ILE A 281 -22.21 -0.25 18.07
CA ILE A 281 -21.55 0.48 16.96
C ILE A 281 -22.42 1.65 16.46
N MET A 282 -23.72 1.45 16.31
CA MET A 282 -24.68 2.52 15.96
C MET A 282 -24.62 3.66 16.98
N ASN A 283 -24.74 3.33 18.27
CA ASN A 283 -24.66 4.30 19.37
C ASN A 283 -23.31 5.03 19.37
N CYS A 284 -22.20 4.35 19.08
CA CYS A 284 -20.87 4.97 19.00
C CYS A 284 -20.77 6.07 17.94
N LEU A 285 -21.42 5.91 16.79
CA LEU A 285 -21.46 6.92 15.73
C LEU A 285 -22.40 8.08 16.10
N GLN A 286 -23.62 7.77 16.54
CA GLN A 286 -24.63 8.78 16.86
C GLN A 286 -24.25 9.67 18.05
N THR A 287 -23.75 9.11 19.14
CA THR A 287 -23.33 9.86 20.34
C THR A 287 -22.17 10.81 20.07
N ARG A 288 -21.33 10.50 19.07
CA ARG A 288 -20.24 11.38 18.59
C ARG A 288 -20.72 12.42 17.57
N GLY A 289 -22.01 12.39 17.22
CA GLY A 289 -22.69 13.39 16.41
C GLY A 289 -22.64 13.16 14.91
N ILE A 290 -22.55 11.91 14.45
CA ILE A 290 -22.94 11.51 13.09
C ILE A 290 -24.47 11.52 13.02
N ARG A 291 -25.04 12.17 11.99
CA ARG A 291 -26.50 12.37 11.83
C ARG A 291 -27.03 12.00 10.45
N GLU A 292 -26.10 11.83 9.51
CA GLU A 292 -26.28 11.33 8.15
C GLU A 292 -27.06 10.02 8.13
N LEU A 293 -27.60 9.68 6.96
CA LEU A 293 -28.29 8.41 6.74
C LEU A 293 -27.39 7.24 7.17
N LEU A 294 -27.77 6.57 8.26
CA LEU A 294 -27.13 5.33 8.68
C LEU A 294 -27.66 4.17 7.84
N LEU A 295 -26.77 3.27 7.45
CA LEU A 295 -27.13 2.03 6.77
C LEU A 295 -26.33 0.81 7.26
N THR A 296 -26.83 -0.40 7.00
CA THR A 296 -26.07 -1.67 7.12
C THR A 296 -26.08 -2.39 5.78
N SER A 297 -25.09 -3.24 5.53
CA SER A 297 -24.99 -4.06 4.32
C SER A 297 -24.72 -5.52 4.69
N ASP A 298 -25.54 -6.42 4.16
CA ASP A 298 -25.41 -7.87 4.36
C ASP A 298 -25.81 -8.60 3.07
N ASN A 299 -25.26 -9.80 2.84
CA ASN A 299 -25.76 -10.70 1.79
C ASN A 299 -27.14 -11.30 2.16
N TRP A 300 -27.75 -12.05 1.24
CA TRP A 300 -29.07 -12.68 1.42
C TRP A 300 -29.24 -13.47 2.74
N GLU A 301 -28.23 -14.25 3.14
CA GLU A 301 -28.28 -15.06 4.36
C GLU A 301 -28.03 -14.20 5.60
N GLY A 302 -27.06 -13.28 5.50
CA GLY A 302 -26.71 -12.32 6.55
C GLY A 302 -27.87 -11.41 6.93
N LEU A 303 -28.72 -10.99 5.99
CA LEU A 303 -29.87 -10.11 6.24
C LEU A 303 -30.86 -10.63 7.29
N ARG A 304 -30.84 -11.93 7.61
CA ARG A 304 -31.65 -12.56 8.67
C ARG A 304 -31.13 -12.29 10.09
N TYR A 305 -29.83 -12.03 10.22
CA TYR A 305 -29.11 -11.90 11.49
C TYR A 305 -28.40 -10.55 11.65
N GLY A 306 -28.22 -9.82 10.54
CA GLY A 306 -27.59 -8.51 10.47
C GLY A 306 -28.59 -7.34 10.50
N GLY A 307 -28.04 -6.14 10.36
CA GLY A 307 -28.77 -4.89 10.54
C GLY A 307 -28.93 -4.47 12.00
N VAL A 308 -29.57 -3.31 12.18
CA VAL A 308 -29.95 -2.74 13.48
C VAL A 308 -31.23 -1.91 13.29
N GLU A 309 -32.04 -1.74 14.34
CA GLU A 309 -33.30 -1.00 14.26
C GLU A 309 -33.07 0.50 13.93
N GLY A 310 -34.02 1.13 13.25
CA GLY A 310 -33.94 2.54 12.82
C GLY A 310 -33.01 2.81 11.63
N VAL A 311 -32.11 1.89 11.30
CA VAL A 311 -31.12 2.02 10.23
C VAL A 311 -31.63 1.47 8.88
N LEU A 312 -31.10 1.95 7.76
CA LEU A 312 -31.46 1.45 6.42
C LEU A 312 -30.73 0.14 6.12
N LYS A 313 -31.45 -0.92 5.76
CA LYS A 313 -30.81 -2.18 5.32
C LYS A 313 -30.48 -2.11 3.84
N THR A 314 -29.36 -2.67 3.44
CA THR A 314 -28.91 -2.77 2.05
C THR A 314 -28.39 -4.18 1.78
N ILE A 315 -28.38 -4.61 0.51
CA ILE A 315 -28.02 -5.99 0.14
C ILE A 315 -26.69 -6.04 -0.63
N ASN A 316 -25.92 -7.11 -0.42
CA ASN A 316 -24.70 -7.43 -1.17
C ASN A 316 -24.93 -8.65 -2.07
N LEU A 317 -24.52 -8.59 -3.34
CA LEU A 317 -24.72 -9.65 -4.34
C LEU A 317 -23.79 -9.53 -5.56
N GLN A 318 -23.47 -10.66 -6.20
CA GLN A 318 -22.88 -10.71 -7.55
C GLN A 318 -23.92 -11.00 -8.64
N ARG A 319 -24.99 -11.71 -8.28
CA ARG A 319 -26.01 -12.21 -9.21
C ARG A 319 -27.39 -11.93 -8.64
N LEU A 320 -28.35 -11.68 -9.52
CA LEU A 320 -29.76 -11.59 -9.13
C LEU A 320 -30.30 -13.01 -8.91
N SER A 321 -30.17 -13.51 -7.69
CA SER A 321 -30.99 -14.63 -7.24
C SER A 321 -32.45 -14.19 -7.19
N PHE A 322 -33.35 -15.05 -7.66
CA PHE A 322 -34.77 -14.73 -7.71
C PHE A 322 -35.28 -14.39 -6.31
N GLY A 323 -35.78 -13.16 -6.14
CA GLY A 323 -36.29 -12.64 -4.89
C GLY A 323 -35.33 -11.82 -4.03
N ALA A 324 -34.03 -11.71 -4.36
CA ALA A 324 -33.04 -10.98 -3.53
C ALA A 324 -33.49 -9.56 -3.13
N ILE A 325 -33.84 -8.75 -4.14
CA ILE A 325 -34.33 -7.38 -3.98
C ILE A 325 -35.73 -7.36 -3.35
N GLN A 326 -36.58 -8.34 -3.66
CA GLN A 326 -37.94 -8.43 -3.11
C GLN A 326 -37.92 -8.68 -1.60
N HIS A 327 -37.08 -9.61 -1.13
CA HIS A 327 -36.93 -9.90 0.30
C HIS A 327 -36.44 -8.67 1.07
N LEU A 328 -35.52 -7.88 0.49
CA LEU A 328 -35.12 -6.61 1.07
C LEU A 328 -36.30 -5.63 1.15
N ALA A 329 -37.15 -5.56 0.13
CA ALA A 329 -38.36 -4.73 0.15
C ALA A 329 -39.39 -5.21 1.19
N ASP A 330 -39.58 -6.52 1.33
CA ASP A 330 -40.50 -7.12 2.29
C ASP A 330 -40.06 -6.86 3.75
N MET A 331 -38.74 -6.85 4.01
CA MET A 331 -38.16 -6.57 5.34
C MET A 331 -38.20 -5.10 5.75
N GLN A 332 -38.29 -4.17 4.80
CA GLN A 332 -38.37 -2.74 5.07
C GLN A 332 -39.31 -2.03 4.08
N PRO A 333 -40.63 -2.28 4.16
CA PRO A 333 -41.60 -1.68 3.25
C PRO A 333 -41.46 -0.15 3.23
N GLN A 334 -41.64 0.44 2.04
CA GLN A 334 -41.57 1.89 1.79
C GLN A 334 -40.19 2.54 1.97
N LYS A 335 -39.14 1.81 2.40
CA LYS A 335 -37.75 2.32 2.40
C LYS A 335 -37.11 2.21 1.00
N PRO A 336 -36.15 3.08 0.64
CA PRO A 336 -35.40 2.96 -0.60
C PRO A 336 -34.57 1.67 -0.62
N LEU A 337 -34.45 1.06 -1.79
CA LEU A 337 -33.68 -0.16 -1.99
C LEU A 337 -32.30 0.18 -2.55
N MET A 338 -31.26 -0.47 -2.01
CA MET A 338 -29.89 -0.31 -2.47
C MET A 338 -29.12 -1.63 -2.41
N VAL A 339 -28.39 -1.90 -3.49
CA VAL A 339 -27.30 -2.89 -3.54
C VAL A 339 -26.02 -2.16 -3.12
N MET A 340 -25.51 -2.41 -1.92
CA MET A 340 -24.34 -1.70 -1.36
C MET A 340 -23.02 -2.30 -1.82
N GLU A 341 -22.98 -3.60 -2.08
CA GLU A 341 -21.90 -4.22 -2.82
C GLU A 341 -22.48 -5.03 -3.97
N TYR A 342 -22.40 -4.48 -5.17
CA TYR A 342 -22.51 -5.26 -6.37
C TYR A 342 -21.12 -5.79 -6.75
N TRP A 343 -20.87 -7.08 -6.55
CA TRP A 343 -19.56 -7.69 -6.80
C TRP A 343 -19.26 -7.85 -8.30
N SER A 344 -18.74 -6.80 -8.94
CA SER A 344 -18.56 -6.67 -10.41
C SER A 344 -17.48 -7.56 -11.02
N GLY A 345 -16.70 -8.23 -10.16
CA GLY A 345 -15.69 -9.23 -10.49
C GLY A 345 -15.36 -10.00 -9.22
N TRP A 346 -14.11 -10.43 -9.03
CA TRP A 346 -13.68 -11.12 -7.80
C TRP A 346 -12.16 -10.99 -7.58
N PHE A 347 -11.73 -11.22 -6.34
CA PHE A 347 -10.32 -11.20 -5.95
C PHE A 347 -9.63 -12.57 -6.16
N ASP A 348 -8.30 -12.57 -6.22
CA ASP A 348 -7.50 -13.78 -6.39
C ASP A 348 -6.75 -14.21 -5.13
N VAL A 349 -6.41 -15.50 -5.08
CA VAL A 349 -5.52 -16.10 -4.07
C VAL A 349 -4.32 -16.78 -4.71
N TRP A 350 -3.21 -16.83 -3.97
CA TRP A 350 -1.96 -17.40 -4.47
C TRP A 350 -2.10 -18.88 -4.84
N GLY A 351 -1.76 -19.20 -6.10
CA GLY A 351 -1.76 -20.56 -6.64
C GLY A 351 -3.05 -20.98 -7.34
N GLU A 352 -4.06 -20.12 -7.42
CA GLU A 352 -5.30 -20.36 -8.17
C GLU A 352 -5.32 -19.56 -9.48
N HIS A 353 -6.36 -19.76 -10.30
CA HIS A 353 -6.54 -19.01 -11.55
C HIS A 353 -7.10 -17.61 -11.28
N HIS A 354 -6.70 -16.65 -12.11
CA HIS A 354 -7.26 -15.30 -12.10
C HIS A 354 -8.77 -15.33 -12.41
N HIS A 355 -9.58 -14.70 -11.55
CA HIS A 355 -11.02 -14.63 -11.72
C HIS A 355 -11.38 -13.57 -12.77
N VAL A 356 -12.06 -14.01 -13.84
CA VAL A 356 -12.58 -13.13 -14.90
C VAL A 356 -14.06 -13.44 -15.12
N PHE A 357 -14.87 -12.39 -15.18
CA PHE A 357 -16.31 -12.42 -15.37
C PHE A 357 -16.69 -11.77 -16.68
N ASN A 358 -17.69 -12.36 -17.34
CA ASN A 358 -18.22 -11.83 -18.59
C ASN A 358 -18.84 -10.44 -18.37
N ALA A 359 -18.49 -9.47 -19.22
CA ALA A 359 -18.93 -8.08 -19.04
C ALA A 359 -20.42 -7.92 -19.36
N GLU A 360 -20.94 -8.75 -20.24
CA GLU A 360 -22.34 -8.84 -20.64
C GLU A 360 -23.23 -9.41 -19.52
N ASP A 361 -22.76 -10.41 -18.77
CA ASP A 361 -23.48 -10.93 -17.59
C ASP A 361 -23.61 -9.86 -16.50
N MET A 362 -22.53 -9.08 -16.30
CA MET A 362 -22.52 -7.94 -15.40
C MET A 362 -23.50 -6.85 -15.86
N LEU A 363 -23.52 -6.54 -17.17
CA LEU A 363 -24.40 -5.53 -17.75
C LEU A 363 -25.88 -5.90 -17.58
N ALA A 364 -26.23 -7.18 -17.74
CA ALA A 364 -27.60 -7.66 -17.54
C ALA A 364 -28.08 -7.43 -16.10
N VAL A 365 -27.26 -7.80 -15.10
CA VAL A 365 -27.58 -7.58 -13.69
C VAL A 365 -27.71 -6.09 -13.35
N VAL A 366 -26.77 -5.25 -13.79
CA VAL A 366 -26.82 -3.81 -13.50
C VAL A 366 -28.03 -3.15 -14.17
N SER A 367 -28.38 -3.53 -15.41
CA SER A 367 -29.57 -3.03 -16.10
C SER A 367 -30.84 -3.35 -15.31
N GLU A 368 -31.03 -4.60 -14.88
CA GLU A 368 -32.21 -5.02 -14.13
C GLU A 368 -32.32 -4.33 -12.75
N ILE A 369 -31.20 -4.06 -12.07
CA ILE A 369 -31.18 -3.29 -10.81
C ILE A 369 -31.70 -1.85 -11.05
N LEU A 370 -31.24 -1.19 -12.12
CA LEU A 370 -31.65 0.18 -12.46
C LEU A 370 -33.12 0.25 -12.92
N GLU A 371 -33.56 -0.70 -13.75
CA GLU A 371 -34.96 -0.80 -14.23
C GLU A 371 -35.95 -0.98 -13.08
N ARG A 372 -35.55 -1.64 -12.00
CA ARG A 372 -36.32 -1.78 -10.75
C ARG A 372 -36.28 -0.52 -9.86
N GLY A 373 -35.57 0.53 -10.25
CA GLY A 373 -35.40 1.77 -9.47
C GLY A 373 -34.51 1.60 -8.23
N VAL A 374 -33.63 0.60 -8.21
CA VAL A 374 -32.78 0.26 -7.06
C VAL A 374 -31.42 0.96 -7.20
N SER A 375 -30.94 1.56 -6.11
CA SER A 375 -29.60 2.18 -6.09
C SER A 375 -28.50 1.12 -6.08
N ILE A 376 -27.34 1.43 -6.66
CA ILE A 376 -26.23 0.47 -6.79
C ILE A 376 -24.88 1.12 -6.45
N ASN A 377 -24.03 0.38 -5.74
CA ASN A 377 -22.61 0.68 -5.56
C ASN A 377 -21.76 -0.49 -6.09
N LEU A 378 -20.76 -0.19 -6.91
CA LEU A 378 -19.97 -1.17 -7.65
C LEU A 378 -18.72 -1.58 -6.85
N TYR A 379 -18.68 -2.83 -6.39
CA TYR A 379 -17.57 -3.42 -5.65
C TYR A 379 -16.79 -4.40 -6.55
N MET A 380 -15.61 -4.11 -7.07
CA MET A 380 -14.90 -2.84 -7.07
C MET A 380 -15.07 -2.12 -8.41
N PHE A 381 -15.42 -0.84 -8.39
CA PHE A 381 -15.28 0.03 -9.58
C PHE A 381 -13.81 0.17 -10.01
N HIS A 382 -12.92 0.24 -9.00
CA HIS A 382 -11.46 0.19 -9.14
C HIS A 382 -10.90 -0.38 -7.83
N GLY A 383 -10.24 -1.55 -7.87
CA GLY A 383 -9.66 -2.15 -6.67
C GLY A 383 -8.20 -1.71 -6.44
N GLY A 384 -7.35 -1.75 -7.47
CA GLY A 384 -5.96 -1.27 -7.39
C GLY A 384 -4.97 -2.34 -6.89
N THR A 385 -4.24 -2.04 -5.81
CA THR A 385 -3.14 -2.90 -5.31
C THR A 385 -3.08 -2.93 -3.78
N SER A 386 -3.03 -4.13 -3.21
CA SER A 386 -2.75 -4.38 -1.79
C SER A 386 -1.25 -4.29 -1.50
N PHE A 387 -0.71 -3.06 -1.49
CA PHE A 387 0.74 -2.82 -1.36
C PHE A 387 1.35 -3.35 -0.06
N GLY A 388 2.55 -3.94 -0.15
CA GLY A 388 3.33 -4.36 1.02
C GLY A 388 2.78 -5.65 1.64
N PHE A 389 2.46 -5.60 2.93
CA PHE A 389 1.92 -6.73 3.71
C PHE A 389 0.46 -6.49 4.11
N MET A 390 -0.32 -5.88 3.23
CA MET A 390 -1.67 -5.40 3.52
C MET A 390 -2.78 -6.32 3.00
N ASN A 391 -2.44 -7.31 2.17
CA ASN A 391 -3.38 -8.36 1.79
C ASN A 391 -3.84 -9.13 3.04
N GLY A 392 -5.10 -9.57 3.04
CA GLY A 392 -5.53 -10.57 4.00
C GLY A 392 -5.49 -11.98 3.41
N ALA A 393 -6.36 -12.83 3.97
CA ALA A 393 -6.49 -14.23 3.59
C ALA A 393 -7.93 -14.71 3.80
N MET A 394 -8.27 -15.84 3.18
CA MET A 394 -9.48 -16.59 3.49
C MET A 394 -9.16 -17.83 4.32
N ASP A 395 -10.14 -18.27 5.11
CA ASP A 395 -10.17 -19.63 5.66
C ASP A 395 -11.56 -20.24 5.50
N PHE A 396 -11.68 -21.13 4.49
CA PHE A 396 -12.85 -21.96 4.25
C PHE A 396 -12.49 -23.44 4.38
N GLY A 397 -11.86 -23.79 5.51
CA GLY A 397 -11.31 -25.13 5.78
C GLY A 397 -9.87 -25.32 5.29
N ALA A 398 -9.28 -24.27 4.71
CA ALA A 398 -7.88 -24.17 4.36
C ALA A 398 -7.51 -22.69 4.23
N TYR A 399 -6.39 -22.30 4.83
CA TYR A 399 -5.82 -20.97 4.69
C TYR A 399 -5.44 -20.68 3.22
N LYS A 400 -5.84 -19.51 2.72
CA LYS A 400 -5.45 -19.04 1.38
C LYS A 400 -5.11 -17.54 1.41
N PRO A 401 -3.84 -17.14 1.24
CA PRO A 401 -3.46 -15.72 1.20
C PRO A 401 -3.90 -15.10 -0.13
N GLN A 402 -4.43 -13.88 -0.07
CA GLN A 402 -4.83 -13.11 -1.24
C GLN A 402 -3.61 -12.51 -1.96
N VAL A 403 -3.72 -12.33 -3.28
CA VAL A 403 -2.60 -11.80 -4.08
C VAL A 403 -2.39 -10.30 -3.87
N THR A 404 -1.23 -9.78 -4.28
CA THR A 404 -0.89 -8.35 -4.16
C THR A 404 -1.74 -7.47 -5.09
N SER A 405 -2.06 -7.96 -6.29
CA SER A 405 -2.95 -7.26 -7.22
C SER A 405 -4.37 -7.29 -6.67
N TYR A 406 -5.03 -6.14 -6.68
CA TYR A 406 -6.45 -6.04 -6.38
C TYR A 406 -7.19 -5.49 -7.61
N ASP A 407 -6.78 -5.92 -8.81
CA ASP A 407 -7.43 -5.59 -10.07
C ASP A 407 -8.93 -5.91 -10.04
N TYR A 408 -9.28 -7.04 -9.40
CA TYR A 408 -10.65 -7.51 -9.15
C TYR A 408 -11.44 -7.85 -10.43
N ASP A 409 -10.82 -7.79 -11.62
CA ASP A 409 -11.54 -7.73 -12.91
C ASP A 409 -12.59 -6.60 -12.90
N ALA A 410 -12.17 -5.43 -12.40
CA ALA A 410 -12.99 -4.25 -12.22
C ALA A 410 -13.26 -3.49 -13.56
N PRO A 411 -14.23 -2.56 -13.57
CA PRO A 411 -14.36 -1.57 -14.63
C PRO A 411 -13.06 -0.78 -14.90
N LEU A 412 -12.28 -0.46 -13.86
CA LEU A 412 -10.93 0.09 -13.99
C LEU A 412 -9.88 -0.90 -13.47
N SER A 413 -8.92 -1.26 -14.33
CA SER A 413 -7.81 -2.17 -14.01
C SER A 413 -6.99 -1.69 -12.79
N GLU A 414 -6.11 -2.55 -12.26
CA GLU A 414 -5.12 -2.19 -11.23
C GLU A 414 -4.33 -0.90 -11.56
N ALA A 415 -4.01 -0.69 -12.84
CA ALA A 415 -3.28 0.51 -13.30
C ALA A 415 -4.19 1.73 -13.55
N GLY A 416 -5.52 1.57 -13.43
CA GLY A 416 -6.54 2.60 -13.65
C GLY A 416 -6.97 2.77 -15.11
N ASP A 417 -6.83 1.73 -15.95
CA ASP A 417 -7.28 1.76 -17.34
C ASP A 417 -8.76 1.36 -17.46
N CYS A 418 -9.51 2.03 -18.34
CA CYS A 418 -10.88 1.66 -18.65
C CYS A 418 -10.96 0.32 -19.40
N THR A 419 -11.61 -0.68 -18.80
CA THR A 419 -11.85 -2.00 -19.41
C THR A 419 -13.13 -2.01 -20.27
N LEU A 420 -13.45 -3.14 -20.89
CA LEU A 420 -14.74 -3.33 -21.58
C LEU A 420 -15.92 -3.10 -20.63
N LYS A 421 -15.82 -3.55 -19.37
CA LYS A 421 -16.85 -3.32 -18.34
C LYS A 421 -17.11 -1.83 -18.11
N TYR A 422 -16.08 -0.99 -18.07
CA TYR A 422 -16.25 0.46 -17.98
C TYR A 422 -16.99 1.04 -19.19
N GLN A 423 -16.64 0.59 -20.41
CA GLN A 423 -17.28 1.09 -21.63
C GLN A 423 -18.77 0.74 -21.67
N LEU A 424 -19.13 -0.50 -21.33
CA LEU A 424 -20.53 -0.95 -21.28
C LEU A 424 -21.32 -0.23 -20.17
N LEU A 425 -20.78 -0.12 -18.96
CA LEU A 425 -21.43 0.60 -17.85
C LEU A 425 -21.63 2.09 -18.19
N ARG A 426 -20.62 2.74 -18.79
CA ARG A 426 -20.72 4.14 -19.21
C ARG A 426 -21.84 4.35 -20.25
N ASN A 427 -21.98 3.43 -21.20
CA ASN A 427 -23.05 3.46 -22.21
C ASN A 427 -24.45 3.18 -21.62
N LEU A 428 -24.53 2.32 -20.60
CA LEU A 428 -25.77 2.10 -19.86
C LEU A 428 -26.16 3.36 -19.07
N PHE A 429 -25.26 3.87 -18.22
CA PHE A 429 -25.55 5.04 -17.38
C PHE A 429 -25.85 6.30 -18.20
N SER A 430 -25.31 6.46 -19.42
CA SER A 430 -25.68 7.60 -20.27
C SER A 430 -27.17 7.64 -20.65
N GLN A 431 -27.91 6.53 -20.54
CA GLN A 431 -29.36 6.49 -20.77
C GLN A 431 -30.16 7.05 -19.58
N TYR A 432 -29.55 7.12 -18.41
CA TYR A 432 -30.13 7.61 -17.15
C TYR A 432 -29.72 9.08 -16.84
N HIS A 433 -28.90 9.69 -17.68
CA HIS A 433 -28.48 11.09 -17.55
C HIS A 433 -29.04 11.95 -18.68
N SER A 434 -29.59 13.12 -18.34
CA SER A 434 -30.04 14.12 -19.32
C SER A 434 -28.89 14.90 -19.97
N GLU A 435 -27.75 15.00 -19.28
CA GLU A 435 -26.56 15.73 -19.71
C GLU A 435 -25.49 14.78 -20.27
N PRO A 436 -24.66 15.22 -21.25
CA PRO A 436 -23.55 14.43 -21.74
C PRO A 436 -22.54 14.08 -20.64
N LEU A 437 -22.17 12.79 -20.55
CA LEU A 437 -21.16 12.33 -19.59
C LEU A 437 -19.78 12.95 -19.88
N SER A 438 -19.10 13.46 -18.85
CA SER A 438 -17.77 14.07 -18.95
C SER A 438 -16.76 13.16 -19.66
N GLU A 439 -15.83 13.75 -20.43
CA GLU A 439 -14.83 13.02 -21.21
C GLU A 439 -13.99 12.05 -20.36
N VAL A 440 -13.61 10.92 -20.97
CA VAL A 440 -12.74 9.93 -20.32
C VAL A 440 -11.29 10.49 -20.29
N PRO A 441 -10.62 10.54 -19.12
CA PRO A 441 -9.25 11.01 -19.03
C PRO A 441 -8.30 10.23 -19.94
N SER A 442 -7.31 10.91 -20.52
CA SER A 442 -6.32 10.26 -21.39
C SER A 442 -5.54 9.16 -20.65
N PRO A 443 -5.31 7.98 -21.27
CA PRO A 443 -4.59 6.88 -20.63
C PRO A 443 -3.20 7.27 -20.13
N ARG A 444 -2.80 6.70 -18.98
CA ARG A 444 -1.48 6.97 -18.40
C ARG A 444 -0.38 6.39 -19.27
N ARG A 445 0.66 7.18 -19.55
CA ARG A 445 1.82 6.72 -20.33
C ARG A 445 2.58 5.62 -19.59
N ARG A 446 2.58 4.42 -20.16
CA ARG A 446 3.43 3.31 -19.71
C ARG A 446 4.83 3.39 -20.33
N ARG A 447 5.79 2.74 -19.70
CA ARG A 447 7.18 2.64 -20.20
C ARG A 447 7.72 1.25 -19.91
N VAL A 448 8.25 0.61 -20.94
CA VAL A 448 9.15 -0.55 -20.78
C VAL A 448 10.50 -0.01 -20.34
N TYR A 449 11.09 -0.63 -19.32
CA TYR A 449 12.43 -0.33 -18.82
C TYR A 449 13.38 -1.46 -19.21
N ASP A 450 14.65 -1.13 -19.45
CA ASP A 450 15.68 -2.14 -19.70
C ASP A 450 15.91 -3.03 -18.46
N PRO A 451 16.34 -4.30 -18.63
CA PRO A 451 16.60 -5.20 -17.50
C PRO A 451 17.61 -4.62 -16.50
N VAL A 452 17.23 -4.61 -15.21
CA VAL A 452 18.11 -4.15 -14.13
C VAL A 452 19.01 -5.29 -13.67
N VAL A 453 20.32 -5.14 -13.86
CA VAL A 453 21.31 -6.08 -13.32
C VAL A 453 21.53 -5.81 -11.83
N ILE A 454 21.26 -6.80 -10.99
CA ILE A 454 21.51 -6.71 -9.54
C ILE A 454 23.01 -6.82 -9.26
N GLN A 455 23.63 -5.71 -8.91
CA GLN A 455 25.08 -5.62 -8.65
C GLN A 455 25.48 -5.83 -7.18
N GLN A 456 24.51 -5.76 -6.26
CA GLN A 456 24.74 -5.79 -4.82
C GLN A 456 23.69 -6.69 -4.15
N HIS A 457 24.13 -7.50 -3.21
CA HIS A 457 23.28 -8.31 -2.36
C HIS A 457 23.80 -8.28 -0.92
N LEU A 458 22.91 -8.48 0.04
CA LEU A 458 23.21 -8.70 1.45
C LEU A 458 22.44 -9.95 1.86
N SER A 459 23.09 -10.92 2.51
CA SER A 459 22.35 -12.10 2.98
C SER A 459 21.45 -11.72 4.15
N LEU A 460 20.38 -12.50 4.37
CA LEU A 460 19.56 -12.36 5.58
C LEU A 460 20.43 -12.43 6.85
N TRP A 461 21.39 -13.35 6.89
CA TRP A 461 22.24 -13.56 8.06
C TRP A 461 23.15 -12.37 8.36
N ASP A 462 23.63 -11.68 7.32
CA ASP A 462 24.42 -10.45 7.47
C ASP A 462 23.53 -9.25 7.80
N SER A 463 22.25 -9.26 7.38
CA SER A 463 21.33 -8.15 7.64
C SER A 463 20.84 -8.10 9.10
N LEU A 464 20.87 -9.23 9.82
CA LEU A 464 20.60 -9.30 11.27
C LEU A 464 21.57 -8.43 12.11
N HIS A 465 22.73 -8.04 11.56
CA HIS A 465 23.61 -7.06 12.22
C HIS A 465 23.04 -5.64 12.28
N PHE A 466 21.95 -5.36 11.56
CA PHE A 466 21.26 -4.07 11.54
C PHE A 466 19.88 -4.10 12.22
N THR A 467 19.46 -5.25 12.79
CA THR A 467 18.21 -5.35 13.56
C THR A 467 18.45 -5.06 15.04
N ASP A 468 17.36 -4.86 15.79
CA ASP A 468 17.42 -4.80 17.25
C ASP A 468 17.92 -6.12 17.85
N LYS A 469 18.29 -6.08 19.14
CA LYS A 469 18.79 -7.26 19.86
C LYS A 469 17.73 -8.36 19.90
N PRO A 470 18.09 -9.65 19.71
CA PRO A 470 17.15 -10.76 19.82
C PRO A 470 16.45 -10.79 21.18
N HIS A 471 15.12 -10.93 21.15
CA HIS A 471 14.34 -11.27 22.33
C HIS A 471 14.59 -12.74 22.70
N ARG A 472 14.72 -13.03 24.01
CA ARG A 472 14.88 -14.39 24.54
C ARG A 472 13.66 -14.76 25.37
N SER A 473 13.14 -15.95 25.12
CA SER A 473 12.01 -16.56 25.81
C SER A 473 12.22 -18.08 25.85
N ASP A 474 11.73 -18.75 26.88
CA ASP A 474 11.79 -20.21 27.00
C ASP A 474 10.80 -20.92 26.06
N LEU A 475 9.78 -20.19 25.57
CA LEU A 475 8.78 -20.65 24.62
C LEU A 475 8.69 -19.69 23.41
N PRO A 476 8.33 -20.18 22.20
CA PRO A 476 8.03 -19.30 21.07
C PRO A 476 6.93 -18.28 21.41
N VAL A 477 7.12 -17.03 20.99
CA VAL A 477 6.20 -15.92 21.21
C VAL A 477 5.72 -15.40 19.87
N ASN A 478 4.42 -15.37 19.63
CA ASN A 478 3.85 -14.84 18.38
C ASN A 478 4.25 -13.38 18.12
N MET A 479 4.22 -12.98 16.85
CA MET A 479 4.62 -11.67 16.37
C MET A 479 3.91 -10.53 17.10
N GLU A 480 2.64 -10.70 17.45
CA GLU A 480 1.86 -9.69 18.18
C GLU A 480 2.36 -9.46 19.61
N ASN A 481 2.90 -10.49 20.28
CA ASN A 481 3.42 -10.38 21.65
C ASN A 481 4.94 -10.10 21.73
N LEU A 482 5.62 -9.88 20.59
CA LEU A 482 7.02 -9.45 20.61
C LEU A 482 7.16 -8.06 21.27
N PRO A 483 8.18 -7.83 22.14
CA PRO A 483 8.37 -6.56 22.85
C PRO A 483 9.03 -5.50 21.94
N VAL A 484 8.38 -5.19 20.84
CA VAL A 484 8.78 -4.20 19.82
C VAL A 484 7.67 -3.17 19.60
N ASN A 485 7.96 -2.10 18.86
CA ASN A 485 6.99 -1.03 18.54
C ASN A 485 6.25 -0.46 19.77
N ASN A 486 6.99 -0.18 20.85
CA ASN A 486 6.46 0.25 22.15
C ASN A 486 5.50 -0.78 22.80
N ASN A 487 5.85 -2.07 22.71
CA ASN A 487 5.06 -3.22 23.16
C ASN A 487 3.74 -3.44 22.41
N ASN A 488 3.55 -2.87 21.21
CA ASN A 488 2.40 -3.14 20.33
C ASN A 488 2.63 -4.33 19.37
N GLY A 489 3.74 -5.06 19.52
CA GLY A 489 4.05 -6.21 18.67
C GLY A 489 4.57 -5.85 17.29
N GLN A 490 4.90 -6.89 16.52
CA GLN A 490 5.22 -6.82 15.11
C GLN A 490 3.98 -7.19 14.28
N SER A 491 3.35 -6.21 13.63
CA SER A 491 2.14 -6.49 12.85
C SER A 491 2.37 -7.29 11.56
N PHE A 492 3.52 -7.12 10.90
CA PHE A 492 3.72 -7.58 9.52
C PHE A 492 5.14 -8.11 9.25
N GLY A 493 5.29 -8.81 8.12
CA GLY A 493 6.58 -9.25 7.59
C GLY A 493 7.03 -10.59 8.17
N TYR A 494 8.30 -10.66 8.56
CA TYR A 494 8.97 -11.91 8.95
C TYR A 494 9.44 -11.88 10.40
N ALA A 495 9.40 -13.04 11.06
CA ALA A 495 10.01 -13.28 12.36
C ALA A 495 11.01 -14.44 12.27
N LEU A 496 12.20 -14.27 12.86
CA LEU A 496 13.22 -15.30 12.93
C LEU A 496 13.26 -15.88 14.34
N TYR A 497 12.90 -17.15 14.48
CA TYR A 497 13.01 -17.91 15.73
C TYR A 497 14.23 -18.81 15.67
N GLU A 498 15.05 -18.83 16.72
CA GLU A 498 16.27 -19.65 16.78
C GLU A 498 16.35 -20.43 18.08
N THR A 499 16.80 -21.69 18.00
CA THR A 499 17.05 -22.55 19.16
C THR A 499 18.24 -23.48 18.89
N THR A 500 18.75 -24.15 19.92
CA THR A 500 19.86 -25.10 19.82
C THR A 500 19.35 -26.53 19.83
N ILE A 501 19.82 -27.35 18.90
CA ILE A 501 19.52 -28.79 18.84
C ILE A 501 20.80 -29.63 18.85
N SER A 502 20.75 -30.79 19.52
CA SER A 502 21.87 -31.73 19.60
C SER A 502 21.82 -32.83 18.55
N ASN A 503 20.62 -33.27 18.16
CA ASN A 503 20.38 -34.43 17.27
C ASN A 503 19.50 -34.03 16.07
N GLY A 504 19.48 -34.86 15.03
CA GLY A 504 18.46 -34.78 13.95
C GLY A 504 17.15 -35.49 14.31
N GLY A 505 16.30 -35.71 13.31
CA GLY A 505 15.04 -36.45 13.46
C GLY A 505 13.88 -35.81 12.70
N VAL A 506 12.66 -36.30 12.91
CA VAL A 506 11.44 -35.71 12.34
C VAL A 506 10.97 -34.57 13.23
N LEU A 507 11.03 -33.35 12.72
CA LEU A 507 10.41 -32.16 13.30
C LEU A 507 8.95 -32.12 12.87
N ASN A 508 8.02 -32.11 13.82
CA ASN A 508 6.59 -31.92 13.58
C ASN A 508 6.14 -30.59 14.22
N SER A 509 5.58 -29.68 13.42
CA SER A 509 5.16 -28.34 13.84
C SER A 509 3.87 -28.31 14.66
N ARG A 510 3.11 -29.42 14.67
CA ARG A 510 1.80 -29.57 15.31
C ARG A 510 0.82 -28.46 14.93
N ASN A 511 0.83 -28.04 13.67
CA ASN A 511 0.02 -26.94 13.12
C ASN A 511 0.25 -25.56 13.80
N ASN A 512 1.43 -25.30 14.39
CA ASN A 512 1.76 -24.01 15.01
C ASN A 512 2.41 -22.98 14.06
N ILE A 513 2.63 -23.32 12.78
CA ILE A 513 3.18 -22.36 11.81
C ILE A 513 2.05 -21.49 11.25
N ARG A 514 2.24 -20.17 11.32
CA ARG A 514 1.29 -19.12 10.90
C ARG A 514 2.05 -18.04 10.11
N ASP A 515 2.23 -18.17 8.80
CA ASP A 515 1.56 -19.10 7.88
C ASP A 515 2.53 -20.05 7.16
N ARG A 516 3.77 -19.61 6.99
CA ARG A 516 4.83 -20.35 6.31
C ARG A 516 6.18 -20.11 6.98
N ALA A 517 6.99 -21.15 7.11
CA ALA A 517 8.32 -21.08 7.70
C ALA A 517 9.36 -21.72 6.78
N LEU A 518 10.46 -21.01 6.53
CA LEU A 518 11.69 -21.60 5.99
C LEU A 518 12.55 -22.09 7.15
N VAL A 519 12.94 -23.37 7.12
CA VAL A 519 13.70 -24.02 8.20
C VAL A 519 15.15 -24.18 7.80
N PHE A 520 16.05 -23.80 8.70
CA PHE A 520 17.50 -23.84 8.51
C PHE A 520 18.19 -24.56 9.67
N VAL A 521 19.27 -25.29 9.36
CA VAL A 521 20.20 -25.84 10.36
C VAL A 521 21.59 -25.31 10.06
N ASP A 522 22.25 -24.68 11.05
CA ASP A 522 23.52 -23.95 10.89
C ASP A 522 23.52 -23.02 9.65
N LYS A 523 22.42 -22.27 9.48
CA LYS A 523 22.14 -21.35 8.34
C LYS A 523 21.97 -22.01 6.96
N GLN A 524 22.02 -23.33 6.86
CA GLN A 524 21.73 -24.08 5.63
C GLN A 524 20.24 -24.42 5.55
N PHE A 525 19.61 -24.19 4.40
CA PHE A 525 18.19 -24.47 4.18
C PHE A 525 17.92 -25.98 4.15
N VAL A 526 16.93 -26.43 4.93
CA VAL A 526 16.53 -27.84 5.03
C VAL A 526 15.18 -28.11 4.36
N GLY A 527 14.24 -27.16 4.45
CA GLY A 527 12.91 -27.30 3.89
C GLY A 527 11.95 -26.22 4.39
N SER A 528 10.68 -26.35 4.05
CA SER A 528 9.62 -25.43 4.51
C SER A 528 8.51 -26.15 5.24
N LEU A 529 7.94 -25.48 6.23
CA LEU A 529 6.73 -25.89 6.94
C LEU A 529 5.63 -24.85 6.67
N ASP A 530 4.39 -25.28 6.58
CA ASP A 530 3.22 -24.42 6.40
C ASP A 530 1.96 -25.13 6.92
N PHE A 531 0.77 -24.56 6.68
CA PHE A 531 -0.50 -25.13 7.09
C PHE A 531 -0.86 -26.49 6.42
N LYS A 532 -0.18 -26.90 5.34
CA LYS A 532 -0.32 -28.22 4.70
C LYS A 532 0.83 -29.17 5.05
N THR A 533 2.03 -28.64 5.24
CA THR A 533 3.28 -29.37 5.45
C THR A 533 3.72 -29.23 6.90
N HIS A 534 3.32 -30.17 7.75
CA HIS A 534 3.57 -30.09 9.21
C HIS A 534 4.85 -30.81 9.65
N GLU A 535 5.45 -31.65 8.80
CA GLU A 535 6.63 -32.46 9.14
C GLU A 535 7.81 -32.19 8.23
N LEU A 536 9.02 -32.18 8.81
CA LEU A 536 10.29 -32.02 8.10
C LEU A 536 11.39 -32.85 8.76
N THR A 537 12.14 -33.63 7.98
CA THR A 537 13.30 -34.36 8.49
C THR A 537 14.50 -33.42 8.63
N LEU A 538 14.97 -33.24 9.86
CA LEU A 538 16.21 -32.51 10.16
C LEU A 538 17.42 -33.44 10.03
N PRO A 539 18.53 -32.99 9.41
CA PRO A 539 19.75 -33.78 9.31
C PRO A 539 20.33 -34.06 10.69
N ASP A 540 20.97 -35.21 10.87
CA ASP A 540 21.65 -35.55 12.13
C ASP A 540 23.01 -34.87 12.27
N GLY A 541 23.56 -34.81 13.48
CA GLY A 541 24.82 -34.11 13.76
C GLY A 541 25.47 -34.48 15.08
N LYS A 542 26.80 -34.38 15.13
CA LYS A 542 27.62 -34.78 16.30
C LYS A 542 27.92 -33.63 17.29
N ARG A 543 27.24 -32.49 17.14
CA ARG A 543 27.47 -31.27 17.92
C ARG A 543 26.17 -30.50 18.08
N GLU A 544 26.14 -29.57 19.02
CA GLU A 544 25.13 -28.52 19.08
C GLU A 544 25.11 -27.71 17.77
N ARG A 545 23.90 -27.45 17.26
CA ARG A 545 23.64 -26.74 16.01
C ARG A 545 22.50 -25.76 16.21
N THR A 546 22.49 -24.67 15.44
CA THR A 546 21.39 -23.71 15.47
C THR A 546 20.28 -24.19 14.52
N LEU A 547 19.07 -24.37 15.05
CA LEU A 547 17.85 -24.56 14.28
C LEU A 547 17.13 -23.21 14.20
N SER A 548 16.94 -22.69 12.98
CA SER A 548 16.32 -21.39 12.74
C SER A 548 15.05 -21.54 11.88
N PHE A 549 13.99 -20.82 12.24
CA PHE A 549 12.74 -20.73 11.50
C PHE A 549 12.53 -19.28 11.07
N LEU A 550 12.61 -18.99 9.77
CA LEU A 550 12.15 -17.72 9.21
C LEU A 550 10.67 -17.85 8.88
N VAL A 551 9.82 -17.36 9.77
CA VAL A 551 8.35 -17.37 9.64
C VAL A 551 7.90 -16.12 8.90
N GLU A 552 6.95 -16.31 7.98
CA GLU A 552 6.33 -15.31 7.12
C GLU A 552 4.85 -15.20 7.49
N ASN A 553 4.41 -14.00 7.89
CA ASN A 553 2.99 -13.66 7.92
C ASN A 553 2.55 -13.38 6.47
N CYS A 554 1.76 -14.29 5.89
CA CYS A 554 1.26 -14.19 4.52
C CYS A 554 -0.05 -13.38 4.42
N GLY A 555 -0.52 -12.79 5.52
CA GLY A 555 -1.79 -12.07 5.66
C GLY A 555 -2.71 -12.76 6.67
N ARG A 556 -3.31 -12.00 7.57
CA ARG A 556 -4.33 -12.49 8.51
C ARG A 556 -5.65 -12.71 7.78
N VAL A 557 -6.36 -13.78 8.16
CA VAL A 557 -7.72 -14.03 7.68
C VAL A 557 -8.59 -12.81 7.98
N ASN A 558 -9.42 -12.42 7.00
CA ASN A 558 -10.19 -11.19 7.04
C ASN A 558 -11.71 -11.39 7.01
N TYR A 559 -12.18 -12.62 6.86
CA TYR A 559 -13.59 -12.98 6.81
C TYR A 559 -13.90 -14.21 7.69
N GLY A 560 -15.13 -14.31 8.16
CA GLY A 560 -15.61 -15.45 8.95
C GLY A 560 -15.18 -15.44 10.42
N LYS A 561 -15.22 -16.61 11.06
CA LYS A 561 -15.08 -16.73 12.53
C LYS A 561 -13.65 -16.92 13.04
N ALA A 562 -12.69 -17.16 12.15
CA ALA A 562 -11.28 -17.44 12.46
C ALA A 562 -10.42 -16.20 12.80
N LEU A 563 -11.01 -14.99 12.84
CA LEU A 563 -10.32 -13.72 13.10
C LEU A 563 -9.54 -13.74 14.43
N ASP A 564 -10.15 -14.29 15.48
CA ASP A 564 -9.59 -14.34 16.84
C ASP A 564 -8.36 -15.27 16.97
N GLU A 565 -8.12 -16.10 15.96
CA GLU A 565 -7.06 -17.12 15.90
C GLU A 565 -5.83 -16.66 15.08
N GLN A 566 -5.87 -15.46 14.49
CA GLN A 566 -4.86 -14.96 13.52
C GLN A 566 -3.56 -14.42 14.14
N ARG A 567 -3.11 -15.01 15.25
CA ARG A 567 -1.78 -14.75 15.83
C ARG A 567 -0.72 -15.43 14.96
N LYS A 568 0.40 -14.76 14.70
CA LYS A 568 1.42 -15.16 13.71
C LYS A 568 2.73 -15.62 14.34
#